data_AF-A0A448KFJ6-F1
#
_entry.id   AF-A0A448KFJ6-F1
#
_cell.length_a   1.000
_cell.length_b   1.000
_cell.length_c   1.000
_cell.angle_alpha   90.00
_cell.angle_beta   90.00
_cell.angle_gamma   90.00
#
_symmetry.space_group_name_H-M   'P 1'
#
loop_
_entity.id
_entity.type
_entity.pdbx_description
1 polymer ?
#
loop_
_entity_poly.entity_id
_entity_poly.type
_entity_poly.pdbx_seq_one_letter_code
_entity_poly.pdbx_strand_id
1 'polypeptide(L)'
;MSESPAGPAPDEPLVDQGSWARFTPSLERLLDGQGQSSGSGAQEVVLIAPLPVIDAQDLPRARGLGDLLRRRAALPSPEAPRVVLAVRAIGVEVRLPGHDDQGRALLGRAQRSALQALGWQGAESLTRTDPDPLHAAEAVTRVLIEVLRVAHPADLECRAVPMAHGAQAARPSA
;
A
#
# COMPACT_ATOMS: atom_id res chain seq x y z
N MET A 1 -35.28 -33.64 -11.04
CA MET A 1 -35.45 -32.25 -10.59
C MET A 1 -34.69 -32.17 -9.28
N SER A 2 -33.36 -32.09 -9.32
CA SER A 2 -32.55 -30.89 -9.59
C SER A 2 -32.80 -29.83 -8.53
N GLU A 3 -31.87 -29.71 -7.59
CA GLU A 3 -31.34 -28.43 -7.11
C GLU A 3 -30.06 -28.75 -6.30
N SER A 4 -28.92 -28.70 -7.00
CA SER A 4 -27.63 -28.53 -6.34
C SER A 4 -27.64 -27.17 -5.65
N PRO A 5 -27.30 -27.05 -4.36
CA PRO A 5 -26.97 -25.74 -3.82
C PRO A 5 -25.70 -25.29 -4.54
N ALA A 6 -25.84 -24.24 -5.37
CA ALA A 6 -24.71 -23.50 -5.89
C ALA A 6 -23.84 -23.10 -4.69
N GLY A 7 -22.67 -23.73 -4.57
CA GLY A 7 -21.65 -23.26 -3.64
C GLY A 7 -21.36 -21.78 -3.93
N PRO A 8 -21.02 -20.96 -2.92
CA PRO A 8 -20.72 -19.56 -3.13
C PRO A 8 -19.66 -19.44 -4.23
N ALA A 9 -19.93 -18.61 -5.23
CA ALA A 9 -19.01 -18.39 -6.34
C ALA A 9 -17.64 -17.99 -5.78
N PRO A 10 -16.56 -18.75 -6.03
CA PRO A 10 -15.22 -18.24 -5.83
C PRO A 10 -14.95 -17.22 -6.94
N ASP A 11 -14.20 -16.14 -6.64
CA ASP A 11 -13.71 -15.11 -7.58
C ASP A 11 -14.54 -13.82 -7.79
N GLU A 12 -15.29 -13.33 -6.80
CA GLU A 12 -15.51 -11.87 -6.78
C GLU A 12 -14.21 -11.17 -6.36
N PRO A 13 -13.63 -10.30 -7.21
CA PRO A 13 -12.38 -9.64 -6.90
C PRO A 13 -12.58 -8.72 -5.68
N LEU A 14 -11.62 -8.75 -4.77
CA LEU A 14 -11.63 -7.96 -3.54
C LEU A 14 -11.91 -6.46 -3.79
N VAL A 15 -11.44 -5.95 -4.93
CA VAL A 15 -11.64 -4.58 -5.44
C VAL A 15 -11.92 -4.67 -6.94
N ASP A 16 -12.83 -3.85 -7.47
CA ASP A 16 -13.14 -3.82 -8.91
C ASP A 16 -11.99 -3.14 -9.67
N GLN A 17 -11.17 -3.95 -10.33
CA GLN A 17 -10.02 -3.51 -11.11
C GLN A 17 -10.34 -3.24 -12.59
N GLY A 18 -11.61 -3.22 -12.99
CA GLY A 18 -12.02 -3.05 -14.38
C GLY A 18 -11.75 -1.66 -14.96
N SER A 19 -11.69 -0.62 -14.12
CA SER A 19 -11.31 0.75 -14.51
C SER A 19 -11.05 1.61 -13.28
N TRP A 20 -10.29 2.70 -13.40
CA TRP A 20 -10.05 3.63 -12.28
C TRP A 20 -11.35 4.22 -11.71
N ALA A 21 -12.35 4.46 -12.56
CA ALA A 21 -13.66 4.97 -12.14
C ALA A 21 -14.47 3.99 -11.29
N ARG A 22 -14.22 2.68 -11.43
CA ARG A 22 -14.84 1.63 -10.59
C ARG A 22 -13.97 1.24 -9.40
N PHE A 23 -12.65 1.37 -9.56
CA PHE A 23 -11.67 1.05 -8.54
C PHE A 23 -11.89 1.86 -7.26
N THR A 24 -11.82 3.19 -7.32
CA THR A 24 -11.96 4.07 -6.15
C THR A 24 -13.23 3.78 -5.32
N PRO A 25 -14.45 3.76 -5.91
CA PRO A 25 -15.66 3.50 -5.13
C PRO A 25 -15.79 2.03 -4.67
N SER A 26 -15.06 1.08 -5.27
CA SER A 26 -15.03 -0.29 -4.75
C SER A 26 -14.06 -0.46 -3.59
N LEU A 27 -12.93 0.24 -3.62
CA LEU A 27 -11.98 0.30 -2.52
C LEU A 27 -12.58 0.99 -1.29
N GLU A 28 -13.29 2.09 -1.48
CA GLU A 28 -14.01 2.78 -0.41
C GLU A 28 -15.02 1.86 0.29
N ARG A 29 -15.91 1.20 -0.47
CA ARG A 29 -16.88 0.22 0.07
C ARG A 29 -16.21 -0.90 0.85
N LEU A 30 -15.06 -1.39 0.40
CA LEU A 30 -14.30 -2.41 1.12
C LEU A 30 -13.80 -1.89 2.47
N LEU A 31 -13.22 -0.68 2.49
CA LEU A 31 -12.70 -0.05 3.71
C LEU A 31 -13.81 0.28 4.71
N ASP A 32 -14.93 0.81 4.22
CA ASP A 32 -16.11 1.10 5.04
C ASP A 32 -16.72 -0.18 5.65
N GLY A 33 -16.83 -1.25 4.85
CA GLY A 33 -17.29 -2.56 5.31
C GLY A 33 -16.39 -3.17 6.40
N GLN A 34 -15.07 -3.00 6.28
CA GLN A 34 -14.11 -3.45 7.31
C GLN A 34 -14.25 -2.67 8.62
N GLY A 35 -14.46 -1.34 8.56
CA GLY A 35 -14.68 -0.51 9.75
C GLY A 35 -15.93 -0.92 10.53
N GLN A 36 -17.01 -1.23 9.81
CA GLN A 36 -18.27 -1.72 10.40
C GLN A 36 -18.14 -3.13 11.01
N SER A 37 -17.23 -3.95 10.49
CA SER A 37 -17.03 -5.36 10.88
C SER A 37 -16.05 -5.56 12.05
N SER A 38 -15.72 -4.50 12.80
CA SER A 38 -14.63 -4.37 13.80
C SER A 38 -14.48 -5.47 14.88
N GLY A 39 -15.30 -6.51 14.91
CA GLY A 39 -15.25 -7.61 15.88
C GLY A 39 -14.65 -8.94 15.41
N SER A 40 -14.51 -9.20 14.10
CA SER A 40 -14.04 -10.52 13.61
C SER A 40 -13.19 -10.40 12.35
N GLY A 41 -11.87 -10.59 12.49
CA GLY A 41 -10.96 -10.74 11.35
C GLY A 41 -10.55 -9.43 10.67
N ALA A 42 -10.00 -8.47 11.43
CA ALA A 42 -9.33 -7.31 10.84
C ALA A 42 -8.31 -7.77 9.80
N GLN A 43 -8.41 -7.23 8.58
CA GLN A 43 -7.55 -7.58 7.44
C GLN A 43 -6.85 -6.33 6.96
N GLU A 44 -5.60 -6.47 6.51
CA GLU A 44 -4.93 -5.45 5.72
C GLU A 44 -5.22 -5.72 4.25
N VAL A 45 -5.57 -4.67 3.52
CA VAL A 45 -5.67 -4.73 2.07
C VAL A 45 -4.30 -4.33 1.52
N VAL A 46 -3.64 -5.24 0.80
CA VAL A 46 -2.35 -5.00 0.17
C VAL A 46 -2.55 -4.89 -1.33
N LEU A 47 -2.17 -3.74 -1.88
CA LEU A 47 -2.14 -3.46 -3.31
C LEU A 47 -0.68 -3.50 -3.75
N ILE A 48 -0.35 -4.41 -4.66
CA ILE A 48 1.00 -4.57 -5.20
C ILE A 48 0.97 -3.99 -6.61
N ALA A 49 1.69 -2.90 -6.83
CA ALA A 49 1.79 -2.31 -8.15
C ALA A 49 2.80 -3.10 -9.01
N PRO A 50 2.57 -3.22 -10.33
CA PRO A 50 3.52 -3.87 -11.22
C PRO A 50 4.87 -3.16 -11.13
N LEU A 51 5.96 -3.93 -11.25
CA LEU A 51 7.34 -3.45 -11.12
C LEU A 51 7.53 -2.06 -11.74
N PRO A 52 7.79 -1.01 -10.95
CA PRO A 52 8.21 0.26 -11.49
C PRO A 52 9.65 0.09 -12.00
N VAL A 53 9.87 0.48 -13.25
CA VAL A 53 11.22 0.73 -13.74
C VAL A 53 11.71 1.99 -13.04
N ILE A 54 12.37 1.84 -11.89
CA ILE A 54 13.08 2.95 -11.25
C ILE A 54 14.10 3.44 -12.28
N ASP A 55 13.94 4.67 -12.75
CA ASP A 55 14.94 5.30 -13.60
C ASP A 55 16.22 5.47 -12.78
N ALA A 56 17.34 4.98 -13.30
CA ALA A 56 18.64 5.04 -12.62
C ALA A 56 19.07 6.47 -12.26
N GLN A 57 18.42 7.49 -12.84
CA GLN A 57 18.60 8.92 -12.59
C GLN A 57 18.00 9.40 -11.26
N ASP A 58 17.05 8.66 -10.67
CA ASP A 58 16.34 9.02 -9.43
C ASP A 58 17.05 8.58 -8.14
N LEU A 59 18.18 7.87 -8.29
CA LEU A 59 19.00 7.38 -7.19
C LEU A 59 19.92 8.51 -6.68
N PRO A 60 20.08 8.66 -5.35
CA PRO A 60 20.98 9.67 -4.80
C PRO A 60 22.42 9.42 -5.25
N ARG A 61 23.01 10.38 -5.97
CA ARG A 61 24.41 10.32 -6.40
C ARG A 61 25.33 10.45 -5.18
N ALA A 62 26.09 9.39 -4.92
CA ALA A 62 27.06 9.35 -3.84
C ALA A 62 28.24 10.33 -4.07
N ARG A 63 28.52 11.19 -3.08
CA ARG A 63 29.77 11.95 -2.89
C ARG A 63 30.30 11.75 -1.47
N GLY A 64 31.02 10.65 -1.21
CA GLY A 64 31.85 10.50 -0.01
C GLY A 64 31.88 9.09 0.63
N LEU A 65 32.66 8.91 1.70
CA LEU A 65 32.75 7.65 2.44
C LEU A 65 31.46 7.30 3.23
N GLY A 66 30.71 8.32 3.67
CA GLY A 66 29.38 8.13 4.28
C GLY A 66 28.32 7.57 3.32
N ASP A 67 28.62 7.54 2.02
CA ASP A 67 27.73 6.95 1.02
C ASP A 67 27.81 5.44 0.91
N LEU A 68 28.78 4.75 1.52
CA LEU A 68 28.80 3.28 1.39
C LEU A 68 27.56 2.62 2.02
N LEU A 69 27.04 3.22 3.10
CA LEU A 69 25.75 2.82 3.70
C LEU A 69 24.56 3.32 2.86
N ARG A 70 24.62 4.52 2.26
CA ARG A 70 23.58 5.02 1.34
C ARG A 70 23.57 4.33 -0.01
N ARG A 71 24.68 3.70 -0.43
CA ARG A 71 24.82 2.99 -1.71
C ARG A 71 23.94 1.75 -1.78
N ARG A 72 23.64 1.10 -0.65
CA ARG A 72 22.67 0.00 -0.60
C ARG A 72 21.23 0.51 -0.73
N ALA A 73 20.89 1.61 -0.04
CA ALA A 73 19.62 2.32 -0.23
C ALA A 73 19.51 2.98 -1.62
N ALA A 74 20.62 3.19 -2.32
CA ALA A 74 20.69 3.70 -3.68
C ALA A 74 20.70 2.61 -4.75
N LEU A 75 20.41 1.35 -4.39
CA LEU A 75 20.11 0.32 -5.38
C LEU A 75 18.58 0.26 -5.56
N PRO A 76 18.09 0.26 -6.80
CA PRO A 76 16.68 0.03 -7.06
C PRO A 76 16.36 -1.39 -6.61
N SER A 77 15.33 -1.55 -5.79
CA SER A 77 14.83 -2.86 -5.44
C SER A 77 14.21 -3.50 -6.68
N PRO A 78 14.47 -4.80 -6.94
CA PRO A 78 13.76 -5.57 -7.95
C PRO A 78 12.36 -5.99 -7.46
N GLU A 79 11.94 -5.62 -6.26
CA GLU A 79 10.62 -5.92 -5.72
C GLU A 79 9.59 -4.86 -6.13
N ALA A 80 8.36 -5.30 -6.29
CA ALA A 80 7.23 -4.44 -6.55
C ALA A 80 6.87 -3.58 -5.31
N PRO A 81 6.60 -2.28 -5.47
CA PRO A 81 6.13 -1.44 -4.38
C PRO A 81 4.72 -1.86 -3.97
N ARG A 82 4.49 -1.81 -2.67
CA ARG A 82 3.24 -2.23 -2.04
C ARG A 82 2.60 -1.07 -1.31
N VAL A 83 1.28 -0.93 -1.45
CA VAL A 83 0.44 -0.03 -0.67
C VAL A 83 -0.39 -0.89 0.28
N VAL A 84 -0.23 -0.68 1.57
CA VAL A 84 -0.91 -1.45 2.62
C VAL A 84 -1.94 -0.55 3.27
N LEU A 85 -3.21 -0.94 3.23
CA LEU A 85 -4.32 -0.24 3.85
C LEU A 85 -4.80 -1.03 5.06
N ALA A 86 -5.03 -0.31 6.14
CA ALA A 86 -5.39 -0.85 7.44
C ALA A 86 -6.50 0.00 8.04
N VAL A 87 -7.68 -0.57 8.24
CA VAL A 87 -8.73 0.11 9.00
C VAL A 87 -8.41 0.06 10.48
N ARG A 88 -8.37 1.23 11.12
CA ARG A 88 -8.05 1.45 12.54
C ARG A 88 -9.20 2.18 13.22
N ALA A 89 -9.16 2.24 14.55
CA ALA A 89 -10.17 2.95 15.34
C ALA A 89 -10.26 4.46 15.00
N ILE A 90 -9.19 5.05 14.50
CA ILE A 90 -9.09 6.49 14.19
C ILE A 90 -9.25 6.82 12.69
N GLY A 91 -9.53 5.81 11.85
CA GLY A 91 -9.62 5.96 10.41
C GLY A 91 -8.86 4.89 9.63
N VAL A 92 -8.67 5.12 8.33
CA VAL A 92 -7.89 4.26 7.45
C VAL A 92 -6.44 4.72 7.45
N GLU A 93 -5.55 3.85 7.92
CA GLU A 93 -4.12 4.01 7.82
C GLU A 93 -3.62 3.39 6.51
N VAL A 94 -2.96 4.20 5.70
CA VAL A 94 -2.31 3.77 4.46
C VAL A 94 -0.80 3.86 4.63
N ARG A 95 -0.10 2.79 4.30
CA ARG A 95 1.35 2.66 4.44
C ARG A 95 1.98 2.25 3.12
N LEU A 96 3.09 2.87 2.80
CA LEU A 96 3.84 2.64 1.57
C LEU A 96 5.34 2.54 1.92
N PRO A 97 5.90 1.33 1.97
CA PRO A 97 7.30 1.12 2.32
C PRO A 97 8.24 1.81 1.32
N GLY A 98 9.24 2.53 1.82
CA GLY A 98 10.25 3.16 0.97
C GLY A 98 11.37 2.20 0.56
N HIS A 99 11.57 1.13 1.32
CA HIS A 99 12.63 0.14 1.12
C HIS A 99 12.09 -1.30 1.23
N ASP A 100 12.77 -2.22 0.56
CA ASP A 100 12.53 -3.66 0.72
C ASP A 100 13.17 -4.21 2.01
N ASP A 101 12.96 -5.50 2.27
CA ASP A 101 13.48 -6.17 3.47
C ASP A 101 15.02 -6.23 3.50
N GLN A 102 15.69 -5.93 2.38
CA GLN A 102 17.15 -5.82 2.27
C GLN A 102 17.65 -4.37 2.34
N GLY A 103 16.76 -3.40 2.55
CA GLY A 103 17.07 -1.98 2.62
C GLY A 103 17.36 -1.32 1.27
N ARG A 104 16.98 -1.94 0.15
CA ARG A 104 17.07 -1.34 -1.20
C ARG A 104 15.84 -0.47 -1.45
N ALA A 105 15.98 0.60 -2.23
CA ALA A 105 14.88 1.54 -2.46
C ALA A 105 13.78 0.94 -3.35
N LEU A 106 12.55 0.88 -2.82
CA LEU A 106 11.32 0.65 -3.59
C LEU A 106 10.84 1.94 -4.25
N LEU A 107 11.20 3.10 -3.69
CA LEU A 107 10.82 4.42 -4.18
C LEU A 107 12.04 5.29 -4.40
N GLY A 108 12.10 5.93 -5.55
CA GLY A 108 13.07 6.98 -5.83
C GLY A 108 12.79 8.27 -5.03
N ARG A 109 13.73 9.20 -5.10
CA ARG A 109 13.63 10.48 -4.38
C ARG A 109 12.43 11.30 -4.88
N ALA A 110 12.20 11.35 -6.18
CA ALA A 110 11.08 12.10 -6.76
C ALA A 110 9.72 11.57 -6.27
N GLN A 111 9.53 10.26 -6.28
CA GLN A 111 8.30 9.60 -5.78
C GLN A 111 8.07 9.93 -4.31
N ARG A 112 9.13 9.85 -3.49
CA ARG A 112 9.06 10.17 -2.07
C ARG A 112 8.73 11.64 -1.81
N SER A 113 9.33 12.56 -2.56
CA SER A 113 8.99 13.98 -2.48
C SER A 113 7.57 14.28 -2.92
N ALA A 114 7.07 13.60 -3.97
CA ALA A 114 5.68 13.71 -4.40
C ALA A 114 4.72 13.22 -3.31
N LEU A 115 5.00 12.09 -2.67
CA LEU A 115 4.21 11.57 -1.55
C LEU A 115 4.18 12.54 -0.36
N GLN A 116 5.32 13.15 -0.01
CA GLN A 116 5.38 14.16 1.04
C GLN A 116 4.54 15.40 0.71
N ALA A 117 4.56 15.85 -0.55
CA ALA A 117 3.71 16.95 -1.01
C ALA A 117 2.21 16.60 -0.96
N LEU A 118 1.87 15.31 -1.08
CA LEU A 118 0.54 14.76 -0.87
C LEU A 118 0.20 14.50 0.61
N GLY A 119 1.05 14.94 1.55
CA GLY A 119 0.79 14.85 2.99
C GLY A 119 1.20 13.52 3.65
N TRP A 120 1.93 12.65 2.95
CA TRP A 120 2.46 11.41 3.52
C TRP A 120 3.71 11.70 4.36
N GLN A 121 3.88 10.95 5.45
CA GLN A 121 4.92 11.21 6.46
C GLN A 121 5.69 9.94 6.81
N GLY A 122 6.92 10.07 7.33
CA GLY A 122 7.73 8.95 7.80
C GLY A 122 9.01 8.70 7.00
N ALA A 123 10.04 8.17 7.67
CA ALA A 123 11.37 7.94 7.12
C ALA A 123 11.45 6.64 6.30
N GLU A 124 11.17 5.50 6.94
CA GLU A 124 11.31 4.17 6.34
C GLU A 124 10.06 3.71 5.58
N SER A 125 8.89 4.03 6.13
CA SER A 125 7.60 3.81 5.50
C SER A 125 6.86 5.12 5.50
N LEU A 126 6.34 5.51 4.33
CA LEU A 126 5.48 6.67 4.20
C LEU A 126 4.08 6.25 4.62
N THR A 127 3.51 6.98 5.56
CA THR A 127 2.18 6.72 6.10
C THR A 127 1.30 7.94 5.96
N ARG A 128 0.01 7.68 5.80
CA ARG A 128 -1.05 8.68 5.80
C ARG A 128 -2.27 8.05 6.47
N THR A 129 -2.94 8.81 7.33
CA THR A 129 -4.18 8.36 7.98
C THR A 129 -5.28 9.32 7.62
N ASP A 130 -6.36 8.80 7.06
CA ASP A 130 -7.56 9.56 6.72
C ASP A 130 -8.75 9.02 7.54
N PRO A 131 -9.52 9.87 8.23
CA PRO A 131 -10.67 9.43 9.02
C PRO A 131 -11.83 8.92 8.16
N ASP A 132 -11.87 9.35 6.90
CA ASP A 132 -12.92 9.03 5.94
C ASP A 132 -12.41 7.98 4.91
N PRO A 133 -13.09 6.82 4.78
CA PRO A 133 -12.72 5.77 3.82
C PRO A 133 -12.67 6.24 2.37
N LEU A 134 -13.54 7.19 1.98
CA LEU A 134 -13.54 7.75 0.62
C LEU A 134 -12.27 8.55 0.35
N HIS A 135 -11.92 9.51 1.22
CA HIS A 135 -10.66 10.25 1.09
C HIS A 135 -9.43 9.33 1.09
N ALA A 136 -9.43 8.26 1.88
CA ALA A 136 -8.35 7.27 1.86
C ALA A 136 -8.25 6.57 0.51
N ALA A 137 -9.38 6.12 -0.06
CA ALA A 137 -9.43 5.47 -1.36
C ALA A 137 -9.02 6.40 -2.50
N GLU A 138 -9.42 7.67 -2.46
CA GLU A 138 -9.01 8.71 -3.42
C GLU A 138 -7.51 8.97 -3.34
N ALA A 139 -6.96 9.12 -2.12
CA ALA A 139 -5.53 9.33 -1.90
C ALA A 139 -4.70 8.15 -2.43
N VAL A 140 -5.16 6.92 -2.19
CA VAL A 140 -4.52 5.69 -2.70
C VAL A 140 -4.57 5.64 -4.22
N THR A 141 -5.73 5.89 -4.82
CA THR A 141 -5.89 5.91 -6.29
C THR A 141 -4.97 6.93 -6.93
N ARG A 142 -4.90 8.13 -6.34
CA ARG A 142 -4.00 9.18 -6.80
C ARG A 142 -2.53 8.76 -6.74
N VAL A 143 -2.11 8.10 -5.65
CA VAL A 143 -0.73 7.59 -5.53
C VAL A 143 -0.43 6.51 -6.58
N LEU A 144 -1.35 5.58 -6.82
CA LEU A 144 -1.17 4.53 -7.81
C LEU A 144 -0.98 5.11 -9.21
N ILE A 145 -1.75 6.12 -9.59
CA ILE A 145 -1.68 6.76 -10.91
C ILE A 145 -0.50 7.74 -11.03
N GLU A 146 -0.38 8.68 -10.09
CA GLU A 146 0.53 9.81 -10.22
C GLU A 146 1.96 9.49 -9.79
N VAL A 147 2.12 8.64 -8.76
CA VAL A 147 3.42 8.35 -8.14
C VAL A 147 3.97 7.02 -8.61
N LEU A 148 3.16 5.95 -8.51
CA LEU A 148 3.58 4.61 -8.91
C LEU A 148 3.38 4.36 -10.41
N ARG A 149 2.76 5.31 -11.13
CA ARG A 149 2.59 5.29 -12.60
C ARG A 149 1.93 4.01 -13.12
N VAL A 150 1.01 3.46 -12.35
CA VAL A 150 0.24 2.28 -12.76
C VAL A 150 -0.69 2.68 -13.90
N ALA A 151 -0.54 2.02 -15.05
CA ALA A 151 -1.31 2.32 -16.25
C ALA A 151 -2.78 1.95 -16.08
N HIS A 152 -3.06 0.76 -15.55
CA HIS A 152 -4.40 0.24 -15.36
C HIS A 152 -4.56 -0.44 -13.99
N PRO A 153 -5.72 -0.34 -13.31
CA PRO A 153 -5.93 -1.00 -12.01
C PRO A 153 -5.89 -2.53 -12.11
N ALA A 154 -6.15 -3.10 -13.29
CA ALA A 154 -5.98 -4.54 -13.56
C ALA A 154 -4.52 -5.01 -13.52
N ASP A 155 -3.55 -4.08 -13.59
CA ASP A 155 -2.15 -4.42 -13.41
C ASP A 155 -1.78 -4.59 -11.93
N LEU A 156 -2.67 -4.20 -11.02
CA LEU A 156 -2.48 -4.33 -9.59
C LEU A 156 -2.80 -5.76 -9.15
N GLU A 157 -2.00 -6.26 -8.23
CA GLU A 157 -2.40 -7.42 -7.45
C GLU A 157 -3.03 -6.95 -6.13
N CYS A 158 -4.28 -7.35 -5.89
CA CYS A 158 -5.01 -7.07 -4.66
C CYS A 158 -5.07 -8.31 -3.77
N ARG A 159 -4.62 -8.20 -2.52
CA ARG A 159 -4.71 -9.29 -1.54
C ARG A 159 -5.25 -8.77 -0.22
N ALA A 160 -6.15 -9.51 0.42
CA ALA A 160 -6.48 -9.30 1.81
C ALA A 160 -5.62 -10.24 2.66
N VAL A 161 -4.83 -9.69 3.57
CA VAL A 161 -4.03 -10.46 4.51
C VAL A 161 -4.63 -10.31 5.90
N PRO A 162 -4.78 -11.40 6.67
CA PRO A 162 -5.21 -11.27 8.05
C PRO A 162 -4.21 -10.37 8.77
N MET A 163 -4.70 -9.36 9.48
CA MET A 163 -3.86 -8.63 10.39
C MET A 163 -3.28 -9.65 11.35
N ALA A 164 -1.96 -9.81 11.35
CA ALA A 164 -1.31 -10.48 12.46
C ALA A 164 -1.79 -9.74 13.71
N HIS A 165 -2.44 -10.43 14.64
CA HIS A 165 -2.69 -9.92 15.97
C HIS A 165 -1.31 -9.75 16.62
N GLY A 166 -0.65 -8.66 16.28
CA GLY A 166 0.67 -8.31 16.77
C GLY A 166 0.58 -8.13 18.26
N ALA A 167 1.26 -9.02 18.97
CA ALA A 167 1.51 -8.99 20.40
C ALA A 167 1.59 -7.56 20.93
N GLN A 168 0.73 -7.31 21.91
CA GLN A 168 0.77 -6.18 22.80
C GLN A 168 2.21 -5.84 23.21
N ALA A 169 2.54 -4.56 23.09
CA ALA A 169 3.76 -3.93 23.53
C ALA A 169 4.38 -4.62 24.76
N ALA A 170 5.55 -5.22 24.58
CA ALA A 170 6.49 -5.34 25.68
C ALA A 170 6.91 -3.91 26.07
N ARG A 171 6.21 -3.37 27.05
CA ARG A 171 6.65 -2.18 27.79
C ARG A 171 8.07 -2.44 28.31
N PRO A 172 9.00 -1.49 28.21
CA PRO A 172 10.17 -1.54 29.09
C PRO A 172 9.66 -1.32 30.52
N SER A 173 9.68 -2.37 31.33
CA SER A 173 9.67 -2.19 32.78
C SER A 173 11.02 -1.60 33.19
N ALA A 174 10.93 -0.57 34.03
CA ALA A 174 12.03 0.18 34.63
C ALA A 174 13.04 -0.70 35.37
#